data_AF-A0A954WLL3-F1
#
_entry.id   AF-A0A954WLL3-F1
#
_cell.length_a   1.000
_cell.length_b   1.000
_cell.length_c   1.000
_cell.angle_alpha   90.00
_cell.angle_beta   90.00
_cell.angle_gamma   90.00
#
_symmetry.space_group_name_H-M   'P 1'
#
loop_
_entity.id
_entity.type
_entity.pdbx_description
1 polymer ?
#
loop_
_entity_poly.entity_id
_entity_poly.type
_entity_poly.pdbx_seq_one_letter_code
_entity_poly.pdbx_strand_id
1 'polypeptide(L)'
;MPPAPNMKSSFTMEPEADREAESPSAVDAPSRFRNEPIWVRGDDGRPRLARLLLSAYACSPARGSEHAVGWNRALQAARRCETTVLCDDHSRDEVATFVARHGWPDRLRIVWLSRLAWEPKLFRLPAGYYWYLRRWQRRALSVARQLHVERPFDLVHHANYCGFREPGHLWRLDVPFVWGPVGGTQSFPRSFARFVDRRGAIREAIRGVVNSAQLRYSPRVRQAARRA
;
A
#
# COMPACT_ATOMS: atom_id res chain seq x y z
N MET A 1 43.30 -24.82 -52.17
CA MET A 1 42.18 -23.91 -51.83
C MET A 1 42.59 -23.15 -50.57
N PRO A 2 42.68 -21.81 -50.63
CA PRO A 2 43.28 -20.99 -49.56
C PRO A 2 42.32 -20.80 -48.36
N PRO A 3 42.83 -20.43 -47.17
CA PRO A 3 42.02 -20.17 -45.99
C PRO A 3 41.30 -18.82 -46.07
N ALA A 4 40.08 -18.76 -45.50
CA ALA A 4 39.25 -17.56 -45.46
C ALA A 4 39.88 -16.43 -44.61
N PRO A 5 39.70 -15.15 -44.99
CA PRO A 5 40.28 -14.02 -44.28
C PRO A 5 39.47 -13.67 -43.02
N ASN A 6 40.22 -13.33 -41.96
CA ASN A 6 39.72 -12.85 -40.68
C ASN A 6 39.44 -11.34 -40.77
N MET A 7 38.18 -10.93 -40.88
CA MET A 7 37.79 -9.52 -40.80
C MET A 7 37.42 -9.15 -39.36
N LYS A 8 38.35 -8.47 -38.69
CA LYS A 8 38.05 -7.60 -37.56
C LYS A 8 37.17 -6.46 -38.06
N SER A 9 35.94 -6.36 -37.55
CA SER A 9 35.15 -5.12 -37.59
C SER A 9 35.14 -4.54 -36.18
N SER A 10 36.02 -3.58 -35.94
CA SER A 10 35.97 -2.69 -34.79
C SER A 10 34.67 -1.90 -34.82
N PHE A 11 33.74 -2.23 -33.93
CA PHE A 11 32.53 -1.46 -33.69
C PHE A 11 32.89 -0.30 -32.75
N THR A 12 33.16 0.86 -33.31
CA THR A 12 33.33 2.11 -32.56
C THR A 12 31.94 2.54 -32.09
N MET A 13 31.66 2.43 -30.80
CA MET A 13 30.50 3.12 -30.19
C MET A 13 30.82 4.61 -30.17
N GLU A 14 30.08 5.40 -30.95
CA GLU A 14 29.98 6.82 -30.67
C GLU A 14 29.25 7.03 -29.34
N PRO A 15 29.66 8.00 -28.50
CA PRO A 15 28.98 8.29 -27.25
C PRO A 15 27.61 8.90 -27.55
N GLU A 16 26.57 8.17 -27.17
CA GLU A 16 25.19 8.64 -27.21
C GLU A 16 25.08 9.82 -26.23
N ALA A 17 25.07 11.04 -26.78
CA ALA A 17 24.97 12.28 -26.03
C ALA A 17 23.76 12.25 -25.09
N ASP A 18 24.03 12.58 -23.83
CA ASP A 18 23.06 12.75 -22.75
C ASP A 18 21.83 13.53 -23.22
N ARG A 19 20.76 12.81 -23.54
CA ARG A 19 19.41 13.36 -23.47
C ARG A 19 18.95 13.20 -22.03
N GLU A 20 19.39 14.12 -21.18
CA GLU A 20 18.65 14.45 -19.98
C GLU A 20 17.22 14.79 -20.41
N ALA A 21 16.33 13.82 -20.23
CA ALA A 21 14.90 14.09 -20.29
C ALA A 21 14.62 15.03 -19.10
N GLU A 22 14.61 16.34 -19.37
CA GLU A 22 14.16 17.35 -18.43
C GLU A 22 12.84 16.90 -17.83
N SER A 23 12.90 16.44 -16.58
CA SER A 23 11.71 16.20 -15.79
C SER A 23 11.02 17.55 -15.63
N PRO A 24 9.74 17.70 -15.96
CA PRO A 24 9.08 18.99 -15.93
C PRO A 24 9.27 19.64 -14.56
N SER A 25 9.77 20.88 -14.59
CA SER A 25 9.91 21.75 -13.42
C SER A 25 8.63 21.68 -12.58
N ALA A 26 8.80 21.58 -11.26
CA ALA A 26 7.69 21.47 -10.30
C ALA A 26 6.68 22.64 -10.38
N VAL A 27 7.02 23.71 -11.10
CA VAL A 27 6.20 24.91 -11.30
C VAL A 27 5.07 24.69 -12.33
N ASP A 28 5.29 23.84 -13.34
CA ASP A 28 4.35 23.65 -14.46
C ASP A 28 3.38 22.47 -14.27
N ALA A 29 3.50 21.73 -13.17
CA ALA A 29 2.57 20.67 -12.85
C ALA A 29 1.17 21.26 -12.54
N PRO A 30 0.06 20.68 -13.08
CA PRO A 30 -1.29 21.11 -12.74
C PRO A 30 -1.47 21.21 -11.21
N SER A 31 -2.21 22.21 -10.70
CA SER A 31 -2.24 22.52 -9.24
C SER A 31 -2.49 21.30 -8.32
N ARG A 32 -3.26 20.31 -8.79
CA ARG A 32 -3.50 19.03 -8.10
C ARG A 32 -2.23 18.18 -7.80
N PHE A 33 -1.14 18.41 -8.54
CA PHE A 33 0.16 17.74 -8.39
C PHE A 33 1.19 18.57 -7.63
N ARG A 34 0.85 19.81 -7.23
CA ARG A 34 1.74 20.59 -6.37
C ARG A 34 1.75 19.98 -4.96
N ASN A 35 2.92 20.05 -4.31
CA ASN A 35 3.10 19.64 -2.90
C ASN A 35 2.53 20.70 -1.94
N GLU A 36 1.36 21.23 -2.26
CA GLU A 36 0.67 22.19 -1.42
C GLU A 36 -0.03 21.46 -0.28
N PRO A 37 0.00 22.03 0.94
CA PRO A 37 -0.75 21.50 2.06
C PRO A 37 -2.25 21.52 1.76
N ILE A 38 -2.96 20.48 2.18
CA ILE A 38 -4.41 20.37 2.04
C ILE A 38 -5.03 20.93 3.31
N TRP A 39 -5.83 21.98 3.15
CA TRP A 39 -6.54 22.65 4.23
C TRP A 39 -8.01 22.25 4.25
N VAL A 40 -8.56 22.10 5.44
CA VAL A 40 -9.98 21.88 5.72
C VAL A 40 -10.46 22.89 6.75
N ARG A 41 -11.77 23.13 6.80
CA ARG A 41 -12.37 23.93 7.88
C ARG A 41 -12.51 23.05 9.13
N GLY A 42 -12.00 23.53 10.26
CA GLY A 42 -12.24 22.92 11.56
C GLY A 42 -13.66 23.20 12.07
N ASP A 43 -14.03 22.51 13.15
CA ASP A 43 -15.34 22.68 13.81
C ASP A 43 -15.52 24.09 14.39
N ASP A 44 -14.39 24.76 14.72
CA ASP A 44 -14.31 26.16 15.13
C ASP A 44 -14.34 27.16 13.96
N GLY A 45 -14.50 26.66 12.72
CA GLY A 45 -14.55 27.44 11.48
C GLY A 45 -13.18 27.89 10.97
N ARG A 46 -12.08 27.64 11.70
CA ARG A 46 -10.72 28.05 11.32
C ARG A 46 -10.09 27.06 10.35
N PRO A 47 -9.23 27.51 9.42
CA PRO A 47 -8.51 26.59 8.55
C PRO A 47 -7.50 25.78 9.36
N ARG A 48 -7.45 24.47 9.12
CA ARG A 48 -6.43 23.56 9.64
C ARG A 48 -5.98 22.58 8.55
N LEU A 49 -4.83 21.95 8.74
CA LEU A 49 -4.42 20.88 7.86
C LEU A 49 -5.40 19.70 7.93
N ALA A 50 -5.61 19.07 6.78
CA ALA A 50 -6.32 17.81 6.69
C ALA A 50 -5.58 16.73 7.47
N ARG A 51 -6.33 15.83 8.09
CA ARG A 51 -5.84 14.73 8.91
C ARG A 51 -6.16 13.41 8.23
N LEU A 52 -5.11 12.67 7.88
CA LEU A 52 -5.20 11.36 7.25
C LEU A 52 -4.86 10.26 8.26
N LEU A 53 -5.75 9.27 8.36
CA LEU A 53 -5.44 7.99 8.97
C LEU A 53 -5.06 6.98 7.89
N LEU A 54 -3.80 6.55 7.88
CA LEU A 54 -3.26 5.55 6.98
C LEU A 54 -3.19 4.19 7.68
N SER A 55 -3.90 3.19 7.16
CA SER A 55 -3.68 1.79 7.55
C SER A 55 -2.61 1.18 6.65
N ALA A 56 -1.40 1.02 7.19
CA ALA A 56 -0.30 0.34 6.52
C ALA A 56 0.29 -0.72 7.45
N TYR A 57 -0.11 -1.98 7.28
CA TYR A 57 0.35 -3.10 8.12
C TYR A 57 1.88 -3.20 8.15
N ALA A 58 2.50 -3.04 6.98
CA ALA A 58 3.94 -2.94 6.81
C ALA A 58 4.34 -1.50 6.45
N CYS A 59 5.35 -0.94 7.09
CA CYS A 59 5.78 0.43 6.78
C CYS A 59 7.25 0.54 7.16
N SER A 60 8.15 0.39 6.18
CA SER A 60 9.59 0.45 6.44
C SER A 60 10.36 1.21 5.35
N PRO A 61 11.32 2.07 5.75
CA PRO A 61 12.25 2.73 4.84
C PRO A 61 13.32 1.78 4.27
N ALA A 62 13.52 0.60 4.88
CA ALA A 62 14.63 -0.29 4.58
C ALA A 62 14.24 -1.49 3.69
N ARG A 63 12.94 -1.72 3.46
CA ARG A 63 12.43 -2.91 2.75
C ARG A 63 11.57 -2.53 1.55
N GLY A 64 11.62 -3.34 0.50
CA GLY A 64 10.81 -3.20 -0.71
C GLY A 64 9.36 -3.72 -0.58
N SER A 65 8.67 -3.86 -1.71
CA SER A 65 7.30 -4.41 -1.78
C SER A 65 6.31 -3.63 -0.90
N GLU A 66 5.40 -4.31 -0.19
CA GLU A 66 4.37 -3.69 0.65
C GLU A 66 4.95 -2.76 1.74
N HIS A 67 6.17 -3.04 2.25
CA HIS A 67 6.86 -2.18 3.23
C HIS A 67 7.19 -0.81 2.64
N ALA A 68 7.80 -0.79 1.46
CA ALA A 68 8.12 0.43 0.73
C ALA A 68 6.85 1.17 0.31
N VAL A 69 5.78 0.45 -0.09
CA VAL A 69 4.49 1.07 -0.40
C VAL A 69 3.94 1.81 0.81
N GLY A 70 3.93 1.17 1.99
CA GLY A 70 3.46 1.81 3.23
C GLY A 70 4.26 3.07 3.58
N TRP A 71 5.59 2.96 3.55
CA TRP A 71 6.49 4.06 3.88
C TRP A 71 6.38 5.23 2.91
N ASN A 72 6.44 4.99 1.60
CA ASN A 72 6.38 6.05 0.61
C ASN A 72 5.00 6.73 0.59
N ARG A 73 3.90 5.98 0.80
CA ARG A 73 2.56 6.57 0.93
C ARG A 73 2.47 7.48 2.14
N ALA A 74 3.03 7.05 3.28
CA ALA A 74 3.07 7.84 4.50
C ALA A 74 3.87 9.14 4.31
N LEU A 75 5.05 9.06 3.69
CA LEU A 75 5.88 10.23 3.42
C LEU A 75 5.20 11.22 2.48
N GLN A 76 4.66 10.75 1.35
CA GLN A 76 4.00 11.65 0.38
C GLN A 76 2.74 12.28 0.96
N ALA A 77 1.98 11.54 1.78
CA ALA A 77 0.84 12.09 2.49
C ALA A 77 1.26 13.17 3.50
N ALA A 78 2.33 12.92 4.28
CA ALA A 78 2.83 13.84 5.29
C ALA A 78 3.27 15.20 4.72
N ARG A 79 3.65 15.26 3.43
CA ARG A 79 3.96 16.53 2.76
C ARG A 79 2.74 17.44 2.64
N ARG A 80 1.53 16.87 2.59
CA ARG A 80 0.28 17.59 2.31
C ARG A 80 -0.67 17.65 3.49
N CYS A 81 -0.65 16.63 4.35
CA CYS A 81 -1.61 16.44 5.44
C CYS A 81 -0.91 16.04 6.73
N GLU A 82 -1.56 16.25 7.87
CA GLU A 82 -1.19 15.57 9.11
C GLU A 82 -1.50 14.08 8.96
N THR A 83 -0.48 13.23 9.00
CA THR A 83 -0.63 11.81 8.66
C THR A 83 -0.34 10.95 9.87
N THR A 84 -1.31 10.14 10.27
CA THR A 84 -1.15 9.10 11.29
C THR A 84 -1.20 7.73 10.64
N VAL A 85 -0.17 6.90 10.85
CA VAL A 85 -0.05 5.55 10.32
C VAL A 85 -0.30 4.53 11.42
N LEU A 86 -1.20 3.58 11.19
CA LEU A 86 -1.30 2.37 12.00
C LEU A 86 -0.42 1.29 11.36
N CYS A 87 0.61 0.84 12.09
CA CYS A 87 1.60 -0.13 11.61
C CYS A 87 1.83 -1.24 12.62
N ASP A 88 2.12 -2.46 12.16
CA ASP A 88 2.62 -3.52 13.04
C ASP A 88 4.04 -3.19 13.53
N ASP A 89 4.41 -3.66 14.72
CA ASP A 89 5.64 -3.23 15.40
C ASP A 89 6.94 -3.82 14.83
N HIS A 90 6.86 -4.78 13.90
CA HIS A 90 8.04 -5.39 13.28
C HIS A 90 8.91 -4.43 12.46
N SER A 91 8.40 -3.25 12.05
CA SER A 91 9.18 -2.24 11.32
C SER A 91 9.72 -1.13 12.24
N ARG A 92 9.50 -1.21 13.55
CA ARG A 92 9.85 -0.15 14.50
C ARG A 92 11.34 0.17 14.52
N ASP A 93 12.18 -0.86 14.58
CA ASP A 93 13.65 -0.69 14.66
C ASP A 93 14.23 -0.13 13.36
N GLU A 94 13.65 -0.50 12.21
CA GLU A 94 14.05 0.00 10.89
C GLU A 94 13.70 1.49 10.74
N VAL A 95 12.51 1.89 11.21
CA VAL A 95 12.12 3.31 11.25
C VAL A 95 13.00 4.09 12.24
N ALA A 96 13.29 3.54 13.42
CA ALA A 96 14.16 4.20 14.40
C ALA A 96 15.57 4.45 13.83
N THR A 97 16.12 3.46 13.12
CA THR A 97 17.43 3.57 12.46
C THR A 97 17.42 4.65 11.38
N PHE A 98 16.36 4.73 10.57
CA PHE A 98 16.22 5.76 9.55
C PHE A 98 16.13 7.16 10.16
N VAL A 99 15.30 7.32 11.19
CA VAL A 99 15.09 8.60 11.89
C VAL A 99 16.38 9.10 12.54
N ALA A 100 17.17 8.21 13.13
CA ALA A 100 18.45 8.58 13.72
C ALA A 100 19.43 9.19 12.70
N ARG A 101 19.27 8.87 11.41
CA ARG A 101 20.13 9.36 10.33
C ARG A 101 19.56 10.58 9.59
N HIS A 102 18.24 10.66 9.41
CA HIS A 102 17.60 11.64 8.53
C HIS A 102 16.63 12.59 9.25
N GLY A 103 16.41 12.40 10.55
CA GLY A 103 15.38 13.11 11.30
C GLY A 103 13.99 12.49 11.14
N TRP A 104 13.07 12.92 12.00
CA TRP A 104 11.68 12.49 11.95
C TRP A 104 10.87 13.43 11.04
N PRO A 105 10.01 12.93 10.13
CA PRO A 105 9.19 13.82 9.28
C PRO A 105 8.13 14.58 10.09
N ASP A 106 8.09 15.91 10.00
CA ASP A 106 7.31 16.82 10.86
C ASP A 106 5.83 16.43 11.06
N ARG A 107 5.16 16.00 9.98
CA ARG A 107 3.71 15.75 9.95
C ARG A 107 3.35 14.26 9.92
N LEU A 108 4.33 13.39 10.18
CA LEU A 108 4.12 11.95 10.21
C LEU A 108 4.08 11.46 11.66
N ARG A 109 3.04 10.72 12.03
CA ARG A 109 2.98 9.97 13.28
C ARG A 109 2.80 8.49 12.95
N ILE A 110 3.56 7.62 13.60
CA ILE A 110 3.35 6.17 13.49
C ILE A 110 2.87 5.64 14.85
N VAL A 111 1.77 4.90 14.83
CA VAL A 111 1.20 4.20 15.97
C VAL A 111 1.43 2.71 15.77
N TRP A 112 2.28 2.15 16.63
CA TRP A 112 2.69 0.76 16.59
C TRP A 112 1.66 -0.14 17.27
N LEU A 113 1.24 -1.20 16.58
CA LEU A 113 0.24 -2.15 17.06
C LEU A 113 0.90 -3.49 17.40
N SER A 114 1.33 -3.64 18.64
CA SER A 114 2.04 -4.85 19.07
C SER A 114 1.20 -6.12 18.97
N ARG A 115 1.83 -7.16 18.42
CA ARG A 115 1.28 -8.51 18.33
C ARG A 115 1.38 -9.24 19.66
N LEU A 116 0.43 -10.13 19.92
CA LEU A 116 0.56 -11.07 21.05
C LEU A 116 1.65 -12.10 20.74
N ALA A 117 2.37 -12.58 21.75
CA ALA A 117 3.51 -13.49 21.59
C ALA A 117 3.18 -14.78 20.82
N TRP A 118 1.92 -15.23 20.84
CA TRP A 118 1.47 -16.43 20.13
C TRP A 118 1.05 -16.15 18.67
N GLU A 119 0.73 -14.92 18.31
CA GLU A 119 0.20 -14.56 16.99
C GLU A 119 1.12 -14.95 15.82
N PRO A 120 2.46 -14.86 15.92
CA PRO A 120 3.35 -15.36 14.86
C PRO A 120 3.19 -16.85 14.56
N LYS A 121 2.71 -17.66 15.51
CA LYS A 121 2.47 -19.09 15.28
C LYS A 121 1.32 -19.32 14.28
N LEU A 122 0.41 -18.36 14.10
CA LEU A 122 -0.66 -18.45 13.11
C LEU A 122 -0.13 -18.61 11.69
N PHE A 123 1.02 -18.02 11.36
CA PHE A 123 1.61 -18.15 10.03
C PHE A 123 1.98 -19.60 9.66
N ARG A 124 2.05 -20.52 10.64
CA ARG A 124 2.31 -21.94 10.42
C ARG A 124 1.04 -22.73 10.02
N LEU A 125 -0.14 -22.13 10.14
CA LEU A 125 -1.40 -22.77 9.79
C LEU A 125 -1.80 -22.47 8.33
N PRO A 126 -2.49 -23.40 7.64
CA PRO A 126 -3.10 -23.10 6.36
C PRO A 126 -4.00 -21.87 6.46
N ALA A 127 -3.81 -20.91 5.54
CA ALA A 127 -4.50 -19.62 5.53
C ALA A 127 -4.31 -18.74 6.79
N GLY A 128 -3.43 -19.12 7.74
CA GLY A 128 -3.25 -18.44 9.02
C GLY A 128 -2.80 -16.98 8.90
N TYR A 129 -2.16 -16.62 7.79
CA TYR A 129 -1.93 -15.24 7.37
C TYR A 129 -3.21 -14.38 7.39
N TYR A 130 -4.32 -14.86 6.83
CA TYR A 130 -5.58 -14.12 6.80
C TYR A 130 -6.17 -13.95 8.20
N TRP A 131 -6.04 -14.95 9.06
CA TRP A 131 -6.50 -14.90 10.44
C TRP A 131 -5.74 -13.85 11.24
N TYR A 132 -4.42 -13.89 11.12
CA TYR A 132 -3.52 -12.94 11.76
C TYR A 132 -3.82 -11.51 11.27
N LEU A 133 -3.87 -11.29 9.95
CA LEU A 133 -4.13 -9.97 9.38
C LEU A 133 -5.49 -9.42 9.82
N ARG A 134 -6.54 -10.25 9.84
CA ARG A 134 -7.86 -9.86 10.36
C ARG A 134 -7.82 -9.45 11.82
N ARG A 135 -7.05 -10.17 12.64
CA ARG A 135 -6.87 -9.84 14.05
C ARG A 135 -6.17 -8.49 14.21
N TRP A 136 -5.09 -8.26 13.47
CA TRP A 136 -4.41 -6.97 13.42
C TRP A 136 -5.37 -5.85 12.96
N GLN A 137 -6.15 -6.05 11.89
CA GLN A 137 -7.10 -5.06 11.38
C GLN A 137 -8.21 -4.71 12.40
N ARG A 138 -8.63 -5.66 13.26
CA ARG A 138 -9.56 -5.38 14.37
C ARG A 138 -8.90 -4.56 15.48
N ARG A 139 -7.65 -4.86 15.83
CA ARG A 139 -6.86 -4.03 16.76
C ARG A 139 -6.69 -2.62 16.21
N ALA A 140 -6.35 -2.50 14.92
CA ALA A 140 -6.24 -1.23 14.22
C ALA A 140 -7.54 -0.43 14.27
N LEU A 141 -8.71 -1.06 14.06
CA LEU A 141 -10.00 -0.39 14.20
C LEU A 141 -10.25 0.12 15.63
N SER A 142 -9.92 -0.67 16.65
CA SER A 142 -10.10 -0.26 18.05
C SER A 142 -9.26 0.98 18.38
N VAL A 143 -7.99 0.97 18.00
CA VAL A 143 -7.07 2.09 18.21
C VAL A 143 -7.49 3.30 17.36
N ALA A 144 -7.88 3.09 16.11
CA ALA A 144 -8.37 4.14 15.23
C ALA A 144 -9.57 4.88 15.82
N ARG A 145 -10.52 4.16 16.44
CA ARG A 145 -11.68 4.78 17.11
C ARG A 145 -11.27 5.67 18.26
N GLN A 146 -10.33 5.23 19.09
CA GLN A 146 -9.80 6.03 20.20
C GLN A 146 -9.12 7.31 19.69
N LEU A 147 -8.22 7.16 18.72
CA LEU A 147 -7.52 8.29 18.10
C LEU A 147 -8.48 9.26 17.41
N HIS A 148 -9.54 8.75 16.78
CA HIS A 148 -10.53 9.57 16.09
C HIS A 148 -11.40 10.39 17.07
N VAL A 149 -11.69 9.86 18.25
CA VAL A 149 -12.37 10.60 19.32
C VAL A 149 -11.48 11.74 19.85
N GLU A 150 -10.19 11.47 20.06
CA GLU A 150 -9.24 12.47 20.56
C GLU A 150 -8.95 13.56 19.52
N ARG A 151 -8.75 13.16 18.26
CA ARG A 151 -8.39 14.03 17.15
C ARG A 151 -9.03 13.51 15.85
N PRO A 152 -10.20 14.05 15.46
CA PRO A 152 -10.93 13.57 14.28
C PRO A 152 -10.08 13.60 13.01
N PHE A 153 -10.27 12.56 12.19
CA PHE A 153 -9.64 12.36 10.90
C PHE A 153 -10.61 12.77 9.79
N ASP A 154 -10.10 13.38 8.73
CA ASP A 154 -10.90 13.80 7.57
C ASP A 154 -10.95 12.73 6.47
N LEU A 155 -9.94 11.85 6.45
CA LEU A 155 -9.81 10.78 5.48
C LEU A 155 -9.17 9.55 6.12
N VAL A 156 -9.64 8.38 5.71
CA VAL A 156 -9.01 7.10 6.05
C VAL A 156 -8.55 6.43 4.75
N HIS A 157 -7.31 5.93 4.72
CA HIS A 157 -6.77 5.21 3.57
C HIS A 157 -6.19 3.86 3.99
N HIS A 158 -6.74 2.76 3.45
CA HIS A 158 -6.19 1.42 3.60
C HIS A 158 -5.22 1.12 2.46
N ALA A 159 -3.92 1.23 2.73
CA ALA A 159 -2.90 1.44 1.71
C ALA A 159 -2.10 0.21 1.29
N ASN A 160 -2.01 -0.81 2.14
CA ASN A 160 -1.26 -2.02 1.82
C ASN A 160 -1.87 -3.24 2.54
N TYR A 161 -1.44 -4.44 2.14
CA TYR A 161 -2.08 -5.69 2.55
C TYR A 161 -3.59 -5.69 2.22
N CYS A 162 -3.95 -4.98 1.15
CA CYS A 162 -5.31 -4.58 0.77
C CYS A 162 -5.85 -5.39 -0.42
N GLY A 163 -5.50 -6.67 -0.53
CA GLY A 163 -6.13 -7.57 -1.49
C GLY A 163 -7.65 -7.61 -1.29
N PHE A 164 -8.43 -7.88 -2.34
CA PHE A 164 -9.88 -7.66 -2.30
C PHE A 164 -10.60 -8.41 -1.15
N ARG A 165 -10.01 -9.51 -0.66
CA ARG A 165 -10.53 -10.33 0.45
C ARG A 165 -10.37 -9.68 1.82
N GLU A 166 -9.48 -8.70 1.92
CA GLU A 166 -9.05 -8.05 3.14
C GLU A 166 -9.18 -6.52 3.00
N PRO A 167 -10.40 -5.97 2.94
CA PRO A 167 -10.62 -4.52 2.84
C PRO A 167 -10.30 -3.74 4.14
N GLY A 168 -9.63 -4.37 5.10
CA GLY A 168 -9.52 -3.83 6.46
C GLY A 168 -10.87 -3.77 7.19
N HIS A 169 -10.88 -2.96 8.26
CA HIS A 169 -12.06 -2.66 9.07
C HIS A 169 -12.29 -1.17 9.29
N LEU A 170 -11.39 -0.30 8.80
CA LEU A 170 -11.45 1.13 9.08
C LEU A 170 -12.56 1.89 8.33
N TRP A 171 -13.17 1.29 7.32
CA TRP A 171 -14.42 1.79 6.70
C TRP A 171 -15.59 1.93 7.71
N ARG A 172 -15.42 1.45 8.94
CA ARG A 172 -16.37 1.58 10.06
C ARG A 172 -16.15 2.83 10.92
N LEU A 173 -15.20 3.72 10.57
CA LEU A 173 -14.95 4.97 11.30
C LEU A 173 -15.94 6.10 10.97
N ASP A 174 -16.84 5.90 10.00
CA ASP A 174 -17.78 6.92 9.52
C ASP A 174 -17.10 8.20 8.99
N VAL A 175 -15.93 8.02 8.39
CA VAL A 175 -15.12 9.05 7.71
C VAL A 175 -14.97 8.62 6.26
N PRO A 176 -14.81 9.55 5.28
CA PRO A 176 -14.42 9.19 3.92
C PRO A 176 -13.29 8.15 3.90
N PHE A 177 -13.49 7.08 3.13
CA PHE A 177 -12.62 5.90 3.15
C PHE A 177 -12.09 5.63 1.76
N VAL A 178 -10.79 5.39 1.66
CA VAL A 178 -10.12 4.97 0.42
C VAL A 178 -9.58 3.57 0.63
N TRP A 179 -9.99 2.66 -0.25
CA TRP A 179 -9.48 1.29 -0.26
C TRP A 179 -8.54 1.08 -1.43
N GLY A 180 -7.25 0.85 -1.17
CA GLY A 180 -6.34 0.33 -2.17
C GLY A 180 -4.96 0.98 -2.21
N PRO A 181 -4.10 0.51 -3.13
CA PRO A 181 -4.43 -0.21 -4.37
C PRO A 181 -4.98 -1.63 -4.15
N VAL A 182 -6.15 -1.95 -4.73
CA VAL A 182 -6.79 -3.27 -4.54
C VAL A 182 -6.28 -4.29 -5.56
N GLY A 183 -5.77 -5.42 -5.06
CA GLY A 183 -5.28 -6.52 -5.89
C GLY A 183 -6.07 -7.82 -5.76
N GLY A 184 -5.78 -8.78 -6.63
CA GLY A 184 -6.24 -10.17 -6.51
C GLY A 184 -7.59 -10.51 -7.16
N THR A 185 -8.24 -9.54 -7.80
CA THR A 185 -9.50 -9.75 -8.55
C THR A 185 -9.28 -10.32 -9.96
N GLN A 186 -8.03 -10.41 -10.40
CA GLN A 186 -7.67 -10.86 -11.74
C GLN A 186 -8.05 -12.32 -11.98
N SER A 187 -8.76 -12.56 -13.09
CA SER A 187 -9.03 -13.89 -13.62
C SER A 187 -7.90 -14.32 -14.54
N PHE A 188 -7.58 -15.61 -14.51
CA PHE A 188 -6.63 -16.21 -15.46
C PHE A 188 -7.27 -16.22 -16.87
N PRO A 189 -6.66 -15.55 -17.88
CA PRO A 189 -7.26 -15.50 -19.21
C PRO A 189 -7.32 -16.88 -19.84
N ARG A 190 -8.47 -17.24 -20.41
CA ARG A 190 -8.69 -18.58 -21.00
C ARG A 190 -7.70 -18.90 -22.13
N SER A 191 -7.22 -17.89 -22.86
CA SER A 191 -6.19 -18.04 -23.89
C SER A 191 -4.88 -18.61 -23.36
N PHE A 192 -4.56 -18.42 -22.07
CA PHE A 192 -3.38 -18.98 -21.44
C PHE A 192 -3.57 -20.42 -20.92
N ALA A 193 -4.80 -20.95 -20.94
CA ALA A 193 -5.09 -22.30 -20.44
C ALA A 193 -4.32 -23.40 -21.19
N ARG A 194 -3.95 -23.15 -22.46
CA ARG A 194 -3.13 -24.06 -23.27
C ARG A 194 -1.66 -24.15 -22.85
N PHE A 195 -1.17 -23.19 -22.06
CA PHE A 195 0.22 -23.13 -21.62
C PHE A 195 0.42 -23.67 -20.19
N VAL A 196 -0.66 -24.13 -19.54
CA VAL A 196 -0.61 -24.77 -18.21
C VAL A 196 -1.08 -26.21 -18.32
N ASP A 197 -0.64 -27.05 -17.38
CA ASP A 197 -1.11 -28.42 -17.28
C ASP A 197 -2.60 -28.48 -16.90
N ARG A 198 -3.25 -29.62 -17.14
CA ARG A 198 -4.69 -29.78 -16.86
C ARG A 198 -5.04 -29.50 -15.40
N ARG A 199 -4.16 -29.87 -14.46
CA ARG A 199 -4.36 -29.59 -13.02
C ARG A 199 -4.26 -28.10 -12.74
N GLY A 200 -3.30 -27.40 -13.33
CA GLY A 200 -3.19 -25.94 -13.29
C GLY A 200 -4.43 -25.24 -13.84
N ALA A 201 -4.93 -25.65 -15.00
CA ALA A 201 -6.15 -25.10 -15.60
C ALA A 201 -7.37 -25.26 -14.69
N ILE A 202 -7.57 -26.44 -14.10
CA ILE A 202 -8.65 -26.70 -13.13
C ILE A 202 -8.49 -25.81 -11.88
N ARG A 203 -7.28 -25.70 -11.34
CA ARG A 203 -6.99 -24.86 -10.17
C ARG A 203 -7.32 -23.39 -10.44
N GLU A 204 -6.94 -22.86 -11.59
CA GLU A 204 -7.23 -21.48 -11.99
C GLU A 204 -8.73 -21.26 -12.22
N ALA A 205 -9.44 -22.23 -12.80
CA ALA A 205 -10.89 -22.18 -12.95
C ALA A 205 -11.60 -22.14 -11.59
N ILE A 206 -11.22 -23.03 -10.66
CA ILE A 206 -11.75 -23.04 -9.28
C ILE A 206 -11.45 -21.71 -8.59
N ARG A 207 -10.21 -21.19 -8.70
CA ARG A 207 -9.83 -19.88 -8.16
C ARG A 207 -10.71 -18.77 -8.72
N GLY A 208 -11.03 -18.79 -10.02
CA GLY A 208 -11.92 -17.83 -10.67
C GLY A 208 -13.35 -17.87 -10.12
N VAL A 209 -13.91 -19.07 -9.93
CA VAL A 209 -15.24 -19.27 -9.34
C VAL A 209 -15.27 -18.76 -7.90
N VAL A 210 -14.29 -19.16 -7.09
CA VAL A 210 -14.18 -18.74 -5.68
C VAL A 210 -13.97 -17.21 -5.58
N ASN A 211 -13.12 -16.62 -6.41
CA ASN A 211 -12.96 -15.17 -6.50
C ASN A 211 -14.30 -14.48 -6.77
N SER A 212 -15.02 -14.94 -7.78
CA SER A 212 -16.30 -14.37 -8.20
C SER A 212 -17.36 -14.48 -7.12
N ALA A 213 -17.45 -15.65 -6.47
CA ALA A 213 -18.36 -15.86 -5.35
C ALA A 213 -18.01 -14.94 -4.17
N GLN A 214 -16.73 -14.82 -3.79
CA GLN A 214 -16.34 -13.98 -2.67
C GLN A 214 -16.55 -12.49 -2.95
N LEU A 215 -16.31 -12.01 -4.17
CA LEU A 215 -16.62 -10.63 -4.56
C LEU A 215 -18.13 -10.34 -4.47
N ARG A 216 -18.97 -11.28 -4.93
CA ARG A 216 -20.42 -11.10 -4.98
C ARG A 216 -21.12 -11.29 -3.64
N TYR A 217 -20.63 -12.19 -2.80
CA TYR A 217 -21.36 -12.64 -1.62
C TYR A 217 -20.67 -12.31 -0.29
N SER A 218 -19.38 -11.93 -0.26
CA SER A 218 -18.74 -11.55 0.99
C SER A 218 -19.32 -10.24 1.53
N PRO A 219 -20.00 -10.24 2.69
CA PRO A 219 -20.62 -9.02 3.23
C PRO A 219 -19.57 -7.96 3.53
N ARG A 220 -18.40 -8.37 4.03
CA ARG A 220 -17.30 -7.47 4.39
C ARG A 220 -16.73 -6.74 3.17
N VAL A 221 -16.55 -7.45 2.06
CA VAL A 221 -16.06 -6.85 0.80
C VAL A 221 -17.07 -5.84 0.27
N ARG A 222 -18.35 -6.23 0.21
CA ARG A 222 -19.41 -5.36 -0.28
C ARG A 222 -19.62 -4.11 0.58
N GLN A 223 -19.58 -4.27 1.91
CA GLN A 223 -19.75 -3.13 2.82
C GLN A 223 -18.58 -2.16 2.72
N ALA A 224 -17.35 -2.65 2.64
CA ALA A 224 -16.19 -1.80 2.43
C ALA A 224 -16.24 -1.10 1.07
N ALA A 225 -16.60 -1.82 -0.01
CA ALA A 225 -16.71 -1.25 -1.35
C ALA A 225 -17.84 -0.21 -1.49
N ARG A 226 -18.87 -0.23 -0.64
CA ARG A 226 -19.92 0.81 -0.60
C ARG A 226 -19.49 2.06 0.16
N ARG A 227 -18.49 1.92 1.03
CA ARG A 227 -17.95 3.01 1.86
C ARG A 227 -16.72 3.67 1.23
N ALA A 228 -16.09 2.97 0.28
CA ALA A 228 -14.97 3.45 -0.54
C ALA A 228 -15.50 4.13 -1.82
#